data_AF-A0A0J1DDN9-F1
#
_entry.id   AF-A0A0J1DDN9-F1
#
_cell.length_a   1.000
_cell.length_b   1.000
_cell.length_c   1.000
_cell.angle_alpha   90.00
_cell.angle_beta   90.00
_cell.angle_gamma   90.00
#
_symmetry.space_group_name_H-M   'P 1'
#
loop_
_entity.id
_entity.type
_entity.pdbx_description
1 polymer ?
#
loop_
_entity_poly.entity_id
_entity_poly.type
_entity_poly.pdbx_seq_one_letter_code
_entity_poly.pdbx_strand_id
1 'polypeptide(L)'
;MAIRYGCFFSYAHGRHELMQRFKATLADALRCYLEPYFDNEDELFVDVEQLGGGDDLDRKIARAMCESVCMILIYTPKYEAHAYTRREYAAMRQLEIERSRWYALPSHLIIPVIMTRHPEQLPPQIAESSFYVDFSRFTMATGDLKSNPDFLPDIDKMVRRIVAHYQCLKKYMPPGHDCNQFVLPDVPPPWREITDTTFPKK
;
A
#
# COMPACT_ATOMS: atom_id res chain seq x y z
N MET A 1 -5.42 -17.29 -13.54
CA MET A 1 -6.25 -16.18 -13.01
C MET A 1 -5.57 -14.86 -13.38
N ALA A 2 -6.28 -13.72 -13.38
CA ALA A 2 -5.77 -12.46 -13.94
C ALA A 2 -5.47 -11.40 -12.87
N ILE A 3 -4.63 -10.43 -13.23
CA ILE A 3 -4.48 -9.16 -12.52
C ILE A 3 -5.86 -8.49 -12.48
N ARG A 4 -6.25 -7.93 -11.34
CA ARG A 4 -7.52 -7.18 -11.22
C ARG A 4 -7.34 -5.74 -10.81
N TYR A 5 -6.32 -5.46 -10.01
CA TYR A 5 -6.12 -4.16 -9.40
C TYR A 5 -4.74 -3.61 -9.72
N GLY A 6 -4.63 -2.33 -10.06
CA GLY A 6 -3.33 -1.66 -10.14
C GLY A 6 -2.63 -1.57 -8.79
N CYS A 7 -3.34 -1.16 -7.73
CA CYS A 7 -2.76 -1.14 -6.39
C CYS A 7 -3.72 -1.58 -5.30
N PHE A 8 -3.17 -2.22 -4.27
CA PHE A 8 -3.81 -2.42 -2.98
C PHE A 8 -3.50 -1.23 -2.06
N PHE A 9 -4.53 -0.57 -1.50
CA PHE A 9 -4.34 0.51 -0.52
C PHE A 9 -4.30 -0.05 0.91
N SER A 10 -3.13 -0.02 1.53
CA SER A 10 -2.94 -0.38 2.93
C SER A 10 -2.71 0.87 3.78
N TYR A 11 -3.54 1.06 4.81
CA TYR A 11 -3.45 2.21 5.71
C TYR A 11 -4.05 1.89 7.07
N ALA A 12 -3.56 2.54 8.13
CA ALA A 12 -4.19 2.42 9.45
C ALA A 12 -5.45 3.28 9.51
N HIS A 13 -6.60 2.67 9.80
CA HIS A 13 -7.85 3.40 9.96
C HIS A 13 -7.71 4.49 11.03
N GLY A 14 -7.96 5.73 10.65
CA GLY A 14 -8.03 6.88 11.54
C GLY A 14 -9.44 7.45 11.57
N ARG A 15 -9.89 7.92 12.73
CA ARG A 15 -11.17 8.63 12.88
C ARG A 15 -11.14 10.08 12.36
N HIS A 16 -10.03 10.51 11.78
CA HIS A 16 -9.77 11.92 11.47
C HIS A 16 -10.00 12.21 9.99
N GLU A 17 -10.76 13.27 9.73
CA GLU A 17 -11.17 13.75 8.41
C GLU A 17 -10.00 13.93 7.42
N LEU A 18 -8.84 14.40 7.91
CA LEU A 18 -7.65 14.61 7.09
C LEU A 18 -7.15 13.32 6.42
N MET A 19 -7.19 12.17 7.12
CA MET A 19 -6.78 10.88 6.56
C MET A 19 -7.74 10.41 5.48
N GLN A 20 -9.05 10.53 5.73
CA GLN A 20 -10.06 10.12 4.76
C GLN A 20 -10.01 10.99 3.50
N ARG A 21 -9.85 12.31 3.68
CA ARG A 21 -9.64 13.22 2.56
C ARG A 21 -8.36 12.89 1.80
N PHE A 22 -7.23 12.72 2.50
CA PHE A 22 -5.97 12.38 1.87
C PHE A 22 -6.07 11.09 1.03
N LYS A 23 -6.61 10.03 1.63
CA LYS A 23 -6.87 8.75 0.96
C LYS A 23 -7.70 8.95 -0.31
N ALA A 24 -8.83 9.64 -0.20
CA ALA A 24 -9.74 9.88 -1.33
C ALA A 24 -9.05 10.67 -2.45
N THR A 25 -8.39 11.80 -2.12
CA THR A 25 -7.73 12.64 -3.12
C THR A 25 -6.54 11.93 -3.78
N LEU A 26 -5.78 11.12 -3.02
CA LEU A 26 -4.68 10.34 -3.59
C LEU A 26 -5.19 9.22 -4.48
N ALA A 27 -6.23 8.51 -4.05
CA ALA A 27 -6.86 7.45 -4.84
C ALA A 27 -7.42 8.01 -6.15
N ASP A 28 -8.14 9.12 -6.11
CA ASP A 28 -8.68 9.75 -7.32
C ASP A 28 -7.58 10.24 -8.25
N ALA A 29 -6.49 10.81 -7.72
CA ALA A 29 -5.36 11.21 -8.54
C ALA A 29 -4.72 10.01 -9.24
N LEU A 30 -4.46 8.93 -8.52
CA LEU A 30 -3.87 7.73 -9.10
C LEU A 30 -4.79 7.06 -10.12
N ARG A 31 -6.12 7.00 -9.88
CA ARG A 31 -7.07 6.52 -10.90
C ARG A 31 -6.93 7.31 -12.19
N CYS A 32 -6.95 8.64 -12.12
CA CYS A 32 -6.82 9.49 -13.30
C CYS A 32 -5.53 9.25 -14.09
N TYR A 33 -4.40 9.01 -13.40
CA TYR A 33 -3.11 8.82 -14.07
C TYR A 33 -2.83 7.37 -14.47
N LEU A 34 -3.50 6.38 -13.88
CA LEU A 34 -3.32 4.96 -14.19
C LEU A 34 -4.27 4.45 -15.26
N GLU A 35 -5.48 5.02 -15.37
CA GLU A 35 -6.51 4.61 -16.34
C GLU A 35 -5.97 4.43 -17.76
N PRO A 36 -5.11 5.33 -18.31
CA PRO A 36 -4.61 5.17 -19.68
C PRO A 36 -3.67 3.99 -19.90
N TYR A 37 -3.18 3.35 -18.83
CA TYR A 37 -2.19 2.27 -18.88
C TYR A 37 -2.77 0.89 -18.63
N PHE A 38 -4.00 0.79 -18.12
CA PHE A 38 -4.66 -0.50 -17.86
C PHE A 38 -5.63 -0.85 -18.98
N ASP A 39 -5.85 -2.16 -19.20
CA ASP A 39 -6.67 -2.61 -20.30
C ASP A 39 -8.14 -2.64 -19.88
N ASN A 40 -8.43 -3.38 -18.81
CA ASN A 40 -9.77 -3.55 -18.23
C ASN A 40 -9.71 -3.75 -16.69
N GLU A 41 -8.53 -3.64 -16.09
CA GLU A 41 -8.30 -3.77 -14.66
C GLU A 41 -8.76 -2.51 -13.92
N ASP A 42 -9.26 -2.69 -12.70
CA ASP A 42 -9.57 -1.56 -11.82
C ASP A 42 -8.25 -0.91 -11.38
N GLU A 43 -8.17 0.42 -11.35
CA GLU A 43 -6.88 1.05 -11.07
C GLU A 43 -6.44 0.81 -9.62
N LEU A 44 -7.41 0.78 -8.70
CA LEU A 44 -7.16 0.71 -7.26
C LEU A 44 -8.20 -0.13 -6.53
N PHE A 45 -7.70 -1.01 -5.66
CA PHE A 45 -8.49 -1.60 -4.58
C PHE A 45 -8.37 -0.73 -3.33
N VAL A 46 -9.44 0.02 -3.02
CA VAL A 46 -9.51 0.90 -1.84
C VAL A 46 -10.59 0.40 -0.91
N ASP A 47 -10.15 0.04 0.30
CA ASP A 47 -10.97 -0.17 1.49
C ASP A 47 -11.73 -1.49 1.64
N VAL A 48 -11.83 -1.86 2.91
CA VAL A 48 -12.28 -3.13 3.48
C VAL A 48 -13.70 -3.03 4.05
N GLU A 49 -14.23 -1.80 4.19
CA GLU A 49 -15.52 -1.52 4.82
C GLU A 49 -16.73 -2.11 4.07
N GLN A 50 -16.56 -2.57 2.83
CA GLN A 50 -17.63 -3.25 2.06
C GLN A 50 -17.58 -4.79 2.11
N LEU A 51 -16.55 -5.41 2.69
CA LEU A 51 -16.33 -6.84 2.52
C LEU A 51 -17.04 -7.73 3.57
N GLY A 52 -17.67 -7.13 4.59
CA GLY A 52 -18.36 -7.83 5.69
C GLY A 52 -17.37 -8.52 6.65
N GLY A 53 -17.66 -8.52 7.95
CA GLY A 53 -16.77 -9.15 8.94
C GLY A 53 -16.82 -10.68 8.92
N GLY A 54 -15.68 -11.35 9.19
CA GLY A 54 -15.58 -12.81 9.36
C GLY A 54 -14.37 -13.43 8.64
N ASP A 55 -14.24 -14.77 8.67
CA ASP A 55 -13.14 -15.51 7.99
C ASP A 55 -13.10 -15.28 6.47
N ASP A 56 -14.22 -14.89 5.88
CA ASP A 56 -14.33 -14.54 4.45
C ASP A 56 -13.60 -13.22 4.14
N LEU A 57 -13.40 -12.36 5.14
CA LEU A 57 -12.73 -11.06 5.00
C LEU A 57 -11.23 -11.23 4.71
N ASP A 58 -10.55 -12.03 5.53
CA ASP A 58 -9.12 -12.32 5.38
C ASP A 58 -8.83 -12.96 4.02
N ARG A 59 -9.71 -13.86 3.57
CA ARG A 59 -9.61 -14.50 2.27
C ARG A 59 -9.79 -13.50 1.12
N LYS A 60 -10.78 -12.61 1.21
CA LYS A 60 -11.00 -11.54 0.22
C LYS A 60 -9.79 -10.60 0.14
N ILE A 61 -9.18 -10.27 1.27
CA ILE A 61 -8.04 -9.35 1.33
C ILE A 61 -6.76 -10.01 0.80
N ALA A 62 -6.48 -11.25 1.21
CA ALA A 62 -5.39 -12.03 0.60
C ALA A 62 -5.55 -12.08 -0.93
N ARG A 63 -6.74 -12.43 -1.39
CA ARG A 63 -7.05 -12.50 -2.81
C ARG A 63 -6.84 -11.16 -3.51
N ALA A 64 -7.44 -10.07 -2.99
CA ALA A 64 -7.31 -8.74 -3.57
C ALA A 64 -5.85 -8.28 -3.62
N MET A 65 -5.07 -8.58 -2.59
CA MET A 65 -3.65 -8.25 -2.54
C MET A 65 -2.83 -9.02 -3.58
N CYS A 66 -3.06 -10.31 -3.73
CA CYS A 66 -2.40 -11.12 -4.76
C CYS A 66 -2.87 -10.73 -6.17
N GLU A 67 -4.13 -10.33 -6.35
CA GLU A 67 -4.68 -9.80 -7.60
C GLU A 67 -4.21 -8.36 -7.91
N SER A 68 -3.52 -7.69 -6.97
CA SER A 68 -2.98 -6.34 -7.13
C SER A 68 -1.56 -6.34 -7.69
N VAL A 69 -1.26 -5.40 -8.60
CA VAL A 69 0.11 -5.25 -9.15
C VAL A 69 1.11 -4.84 -8.07
N CYS A 70 0.74 -3.92 -7.19
CA CYS A 70 1.59 -3.47 -6.09
C CYS A 70 0.76 -3.00 -4.88
N MET A 71 1.40 -2.57 -3.80
CA MET A 71 0.74 -2.00 -2.63
C MET A 71 1.18 -0.55 -2.40
N ILE A 72 0.19 0.32 -2.19
CA ILE A 72 0.41 1.66 -1.67
C ILE A 72 0.21 1.61 -0.16
N LEU A 73 1.26 1.97 0.58
CA LEU A 73 1.28 1.97 2.03
C LEU A 73 1.25 3.41 2.53
N ILE A 74 0.12 3.84 3.10
CA ILE A 74 0.02 5.18 3.71
C ILE A 74 0.58 5.10 5.13
N TYR A 75 1.82 5.57 5.28
CA TYR A 75 2.55 5.51 6.53
C TYR A 75 2.17 6.66 7.46
N THR A 76 1.82 6.27 8.68
CA THR A 76 1.72 7.08 9.89
C THR A 76 2.26 6.25 11.06
N PRO A 77 2.61 6.83 12.21
CA PRO A 77 3.03 6.03 13.38
C PRO A 77 1.98 4.99 13.82
N LYS A 78 0.70 5.21 13.51
CA LYS A 78 -0.36 4.23 13.78
C LYS A 78 -0.23 2.97 12.91
N TYR A 79 0.34 3.09 11.72
CA TYR A 79 0.51 1.99 10.78
C TYR A 79 1.39 0.89 11.37
N GLU A 80 2.54 1.24 11.94
CA GLU A 80 3.47 0.26 12.52
C GLU A 80 2.94 -0.40 13.81
N ALA A 81 2.04 0.27 14.54
CA ALA A 81 1.44 -0.24 15.76
C ALA A 81 0.26 -1.21 15.51
N HIS A 82 -0.41 -1.11 14.36
CA HIS A 82 -1.62 -1.89 14.09
C HIS A 82 -1.30 -3.29 13.53
N ALA A 83 -1.87 -4.34 14.14
CA ALA A 83 -1.59 -5.74 13.77
C ALA A 83 -1.95 -6.04 12.32
N TYR A 84 -3.10 -5.53 11.86
CA TYR A 84 -3.61 -5.81 10.53
C TYR A 84 -2.74 -5.21 9.42
N THR A 85 -2.30 -3.96 9.57
CA THR A 85 -1.44 -3.28 8.59
C THR A 85 -0.06 -3.93 8.52
N ARG A 86 0.49 -4.39 9.64
CA ARG A 86 1.73 -5.18 9.63
C ARG A 86 1.55 -6.51 8.90
N ARG A 87 0.40 -7.16 9.07
CA ARG A 87 0.05 -8.40 8.36
C ARG A 87 -0.03 -8.16 6.84
N GLU A 88 -0.64 -7.06 6.42
CA GLU A 88 -0.70 -6.65 5.01
C GLU A 88 0.69 -6.36 4.42
N TYR A 89 1.53 -5.64 5.17
CA TYR A 89 2.92 -5.42 4.78
C TYR A 89 3.66 -6.75 4.56
N ALA A 90 3.59 -7.67 5.53
CA ALA A 90 4.24 -8.98 5.43
C ALA A 90 3.68 -9.81 4.26
N ALA A 91 2.38 -9.77 4.02
CA ALA A 91 1.75 -10.44 2.88
C ALA A 91 2.31 -9.92 1.54
N MET A 92 2.42 -8.60 1.37
CA MET A 92 2.98 -8.03 0.14
C MET A 92 4.49 -8.33 0.00
N ARG A 93 5.24 -8.41 1.11
CA ARG A 93 6.64 -8.88 1.07
C ARG A 93 6.76 -10.33 0.60
N GLN A 94 5.83 -11.21 0.99
CA GLN A 94 5.79 -12.60 0.51
C GLN A 94 5.49 -12.66 -0.99
N LEU A 95 4.51 -11.89 -1.46
CA LEU A 95 4.20 -11.76 -2.89
C LEU A 95 5.38 -11.19 -3.68
N GLU A 96 6.14 -10.26 -3.12
CA GLU A 96 7.37 -9.76 -3.72
C GLU A 96 8.41 -10.86 -3.92
N ILE A 97 8.65 -11.66 -2.88
CA ILE A 97 9.58 -12.80 -2.95
C ILE A 97 9.09 -13.82 -3.99
N GLU A 98 7.80 -14.12 -4.02
CA GLU A 98 7.20 -15.02 -5.01
C GLU A 98 7.42 -14.50 -6.43
N ARG A 99 7.01 -13.25 -6.70
CA ARG A 99 7.08 -12.63 -8.04
C ARG A 99 8.52 -12.44 -8.52
N SER A 100 9.47 -12.23 -7.61
CA SER A 100 10.90 -12.17 -7.95
C SER A 100 11.45 -13.46 -8.56
N ARG A 101 10.75 -14.59 -8.40
CA ARG A 101 11.09 -15.87 -9.04
C ARG A 101 10.63 -15.95 -10.49
N TRP A 102 9.67 -15.11 -10.89
CA TRP A 102 9.12 -15.10 -12.24
C TRP A 102 9.86 -14.14 -13.16
N TYR A 103 10.32 -13.01 -12.61
CA TYR A 103 11.07 -11.98 -13.33
C TYR A 103 11.91 -11.13 -12.38
N ALA A 104 12.92 -10.46 -12.92
CA ALA A 104 13.66 -9.44 -12.19
C ALA A 104 12.73 -8.24 -11.91
N LEU A 105 12.40 -8.02 -10.64
CA LEU A 105 11.50 -6.94 -10.24
C LEU A 105 12.13 -5.58 -10.59
N PRO A 106 11.38 -4.65 -11.24
CA PRO A 106 11.89 -3.32 -11.53
C PRO A 106 12.14 -2.48 -10.26
N SER A 107 11.47 -2.82 -9.15
CA SER A 107 11.65 -2.22 -7.82
C SER A 107 10.83 -3.02 -6.79
N HIS A 108 10.80 -2.63 -5.50
CA HIS A 108 9.89 -3.26 -4.53
C HIS A 108 8.40 -3.08 -4.89
N LEU A 109 7.55 -4.02 -4.48
CA LEU A 109 6.09 -3.95 -4.70
C LEU A 109 5.39 -3.02 -3.71
N ILE A 110 6.07 -2.60 -2.65
CA ILE A 110 5.52 -1.68 -1.67
C ILE A 110 5.97 -0.26 -2.05
N ILE A 111 5.01 0.66 -2.12
CA ILE A 111 5.22 2.09 -2.35
C ILE A 111 4.80 2.84 -1.09
N PRO A 112 5.76 3.25 -0.24
CA PRO A 112 5.45 4.02 0.97
C PRO A 112 5.10 5.47 0.65
N VAL A 113 4.01 5.93 1.24
CA VAL A 113 3.50 7.30 1.19
C VAL A 113 3.50 7.87 2.59
N ILE A 114 4.40 8.80 2.87
CA ILE A 114 4.57 9.38 4.21
C ILE A 114 3.55 10.50 4.41
N MET A 115 2.57 10.33 5.31
CA MET A 115 1.51 11.33 5.51
C MET A 115 1.79 12.29 6.67
N THR A 116 2.71 11.95 7.57
CA THR A 116 3.00 12.77 8.77
C THR A 116 4.48 13.07 8.84
N ARG A 117 4.84 14.26 9.34
CA ARG A 117 6.24 14.52 9.70
C ARG A 117 6.63 13.60 10.83
N HIS A 118 7.78 12.94 10.69
CA HIS A 118 8.30 12.05 11.73
C HIS A 118 9.32 12.82 12.56
N PRO A 119 9.11 12.96 13.88
CA PRO A 119 9.98 13.77 14.73
C PRO A 119 11.37 13.15 14.93
N GLU A 120 11.51 11.84 14.75
CA GLU A 120 12.76 11.10 14.92
C GLU A 120 13.28 10.62 13.57
N GLN A 121 12.87 9.41 13.17
CA GLN A 121 13.28 8.74 11.95
C GLN A 121 12.15 7.83 11.45
N LEU A 122 12.16 7.53 10.16
CA LEU A 122 11.32 6.49 9.58
C LEU A 122 11.79 5.11 10.06
N PRO A 123 10.88 4.15 10.26
CA PRO A 123 11.24 2.78 10.64
C PRO A 123 12.01 2.11 9.47
N PRO A 124 12.90 1.14 9.75
CA PRO A 124 13.72 0.48 8.72
C PRO A 124 12.90 -0.07 7.54
N GLN A 125 11.70 -0.60 7.82
CA GLN A 125 10.75 -1.13 6.83
C GLN A 125 10.35 -0.13 5.75
N ILE A 126 10.46 1.17 6.05
CA ILE A 126 10.15 2.28 5.15
C ILE A 126 11.43 2.95 4.66
N ALA A 127 12.38 3.22 5.56
CA ALA A 127 13.64 3.88 5.23
C ALA A 127 14.50 3.09 4.24
N GLU A 128 14.45 1.75 4.30
CA GLU A 128 15.22 0.86 3.42
C GLU A 128 14.51 0.55 2.10
N SER A 129 13.28 1.05 1.89
CA SER A 129 12.42 0.73 0.72
C SER A 129 12.95 1.23 -0.64
N SER A 130 14.19 1.74 -0.69
CA SER A 130 14.87 2.40 -1.82
C SER A 130 14.13 3.60 -2.43
N PHE A 131 12.88 3.85 -2.01
CA PHE A 131 11.95 4.82 -2.54
C PHE A 131 10.78 4.96 -1.56
N TYR A 132 10.43 6.20 -1.24
CA TYR A 132 9.17 6.60 -0.64
C TYR A 132 8.80 7.99 -1.18
N VAL A 133 7.54 8.38 -1.06
CA VAL A 133 7.07 9.72 -1.40
C VAL A 133 6.59 10.45 -0.16
N ASP A 134 6.91 11.75 -0.06
CA ASP A 134 6.64 12.55 1.13
C ASP A 134 5.42 13.46 0.92
N PHE A 135 4.30 13.05 1.50
CA PHE A 135 3.05 13.80 1.55
C PHE A 135 2.81 14.44 2.92
N SER A 136 3.83 14.55 3.78
CA SER A 136 3.71 15.12 5.14
C SER A 136 3.31 16.61 5.16
N ARG A 137 3.39 17.27 4.00
CA ARG A 137 2.92 18.65 3.78
C ARG A 137 1.44 18.73 3.39
N PHE A 138 0.75 17.61 3.22
CA PHE A 138 -0.67 17.59 2.91
C PHE A 138 -1.49 18.07 4.12
N THR A 139 -2.44 18.98 3.87
CA THR A 139 -3.30 19.59 4.89
C THR A 139 -4.74 19.72 4.39
N MET A 140 -5.66 20.14 5.26
CA MET A 140 -7.03 20.48 4.84
C MET A 140 -7.09 21.70 3.89
N ALA A 141 -6.04 22.51 3.81
CA ALA A 141 -5.97 23.62 2.85
C ALA A 141 -5.39 23.18 1.50
N THR A 142 -4.83 21.96 1.42
CA THR A 142 -4.25 21.45 0.17
C THR A 142 -5.36 21.27 -0.87
N GLY A 143 -5.17 21.93 -2.02
CA GLY A 143 -6.04 21.77 -3.18
C GLY A 143 -5.98 20.36 -3.78
N ASP A 144 -6.59 20.19 -4.95
CA ASP A 144 -6.66 18.91 -5.64
C ASP A 144 -5.27 18.36 -6.00
N LEU A 145 -4.96 17.13 -5.58
CA LEU A 145 -3.67 16.49 -5.85
C LEU A 145 -3.41 16.29 -7.35
N LYS A 146 -4.46 16.15 -8.16
CA LYS A 146 -4.38 15.99 -9.63
C LYS A 146 -3.77 17.19 -10.34
N SER A 147 -3.72 18.36 -9.70
CA SER A 147 -3.18 19.58 -10.30
C SER A 147 -2.18 20.29 -9.40
N ASN A 148 -1.83 19.69 -8.26
CA ASN A 148 -0.96 20.32 -7.28
C ASN A 148 0.53 20.14 -7.66
N PRO A 149 1.23 21.21 -8.07
CA PRO A 149 2.60 21.11 -8.55
C PRO A 149 3.58 20.58 -7.49
N ASP A 150 3.26 20.73 -6.19
CA ASP A 150 4.11 20.21 -5.10
C ASP A 150 4.08 18.68 -5.03
N PHE A 151 2.99 18.03 -5.44
CA PHE A 151 2.78 16.58 -5.30
C PHE A 151 2.82 15.82 -6.63
N LEU A 152 2.57 16.49 -7.76
CA LEU A 152 2.59 15.88 -9.09
C LEU A 152 3.87 15.08 -9.40
N PRO A 153 5.09 15.55 -9.07
CA PRO A 153 6.30 14.78 -9.33
C PRO A 153 6.33 13.44 -8.58
N ASP A 154 5.77 13.39 -7.37
CA ASP A 154 5.72 12.16 -6.58
C ASP A 154 4.61 11.21 -7.08
N ILE A 155 3.46 11.74 -7.48
CA ILE A 155 2.40 10.97 -8.15
C ILE A 155 2.92 10.34 -9.45
N ASP A 156 3.66 11.09 -10.28
CA ASP A 156 4.26 10.58 -11.52
C ASP A 156 5.24 9.43 -11.25
N LYS A 157 6.09 9.56 -10.21
CA LYS A 157 6.99 8.46 -9.80
C LYS A 157 6.22 7.21 -9.37
N MET A 158 5.13 7.38 -8.62
CA MET A 158 4.26 6.26 -8.22
C MET A 158 3.67 5.58 -9.47
N VAL A 159 3.05 6.35 -10.37
CA VAL A 159 2.42 5.85 -11.60
C VAL A 159 3.41 5.07 -12.45
N ARG A 160 4.60 5.63 -12.73
CA ARG A 160 5.64 4.94 -13.50
C ARG A 160 6.04 3.60 -12.90
N ARG A 161 6.16 3.53 -11.58
CA ARG A 161 6.51 2.29 -10.87
C ARG A 161 5.40 1.25 -10.97
N ILE A 162 4.15 1.66 -10.79
CA ILE A 162 2.97 0.80 -10.91
C ILE A 162 2.89 0.24 -12.33
N VAL A 163 3.04 1.09 -13.35
CA VAL A 163 2.99 0.70 -14.76
C VAL A 163 4.11 -0.28 -15.12
N ALA A 164 5.34 -0.03 -14.65
CA ALA A 164 6.46 -0.94 -14.88
C ALA A 164 6.21 -2.34 -14.30
N HIS A 165 5.67 -2.40 -13.07
CA HIS A 165 5.27 -3.66 -12.45
C HIS A 165 4.12 -4.32 -13.18
N TYR A 166 3.12 -3.57 -13.64
CA TYR A 166 1.96 -4.09 -14.36
C TYR A 166 2.40 -4.76 -15.67
N GLN A 167 3.25 -4.10 -16.45
CA GLN A 167 3.78 -4.65 -17.70
C GLN A 167 4.58 -5.94 -17.47
N CYS A 168 5.40 -5.99 -16.41
CA CYS A 168 6.17 -7.18 -16.08
C CYS A 168 5.27 -8.33 -15.61
N LEU A 169 4.34 -8.05 -14.68
CA LEU A 169 3.42 -9.05 -14.15
C LEU A 169 2.53 -9.63 -15.26
N LYS A 170 2.00 -8.79 -16.14
CA LYS A 170 1.18 -9.21 -17.28
C LYS A 170 1.93 -10.14 -18.23
N LYS A 171 3.23 -9.91 -18.43
CA LYS A 171 4.08 -10.70 -19.33
C LYS A 171 4.56 -12.01 -18.73
N TYR A 172 4.88 -12.02 -17.43
CA TYR A 172 5.62 -13.11 -16.80
C TYR A 172 4.82 -13.91 -15.76
N MET A 173 3.57 -13.54 -15.49
CA MET A 173 2.70 -14.33 -14.60
C MET A 173 2.57 -15.77 -15.13
N PRO A 174 2.90 -16.80 -14.33
CA PRO A 174 2.79 -18.19 -14.76
C PRO A 174 1.36 -18.58 -15.14
N PRO A 175 1.18 -19.32 -16.26
CA PRO A 175 -0.11 -19.92 -16.57
C PRO A 175 -0.58 -20.80 -15.41
N GLY A 176 -1.80 -20.57 -14.92
CA GLY A 176 -2.37 -21.33 -13.81
C GLY A 176 -2.09 -20.79 -12.40
N HIS A 177 -1.38 -19.65 -12.26
CA HIS A 177 -1.31 -18.97 -10.96
C HIS A 177 -2.72 -18.63 -10.44
N ASP A 178 -2.96 -18.97 -9.17
CA ASP A 178 -4.25 -18.89 -8.50
C ASP A 178 -4.13 -18.20 -7.14
N CYS A 179 -4.54 -16.93 -7.07
CA CYS A 179 -4.54 -16.17 -5.81
C CYS A 179 -5.55 -16.67 -4.79
N ASN A 180 -6.49 -17.57 -5.14
CA ASN A 180 -7.35 -18.17 -4.13
C ASN A 180 -6.58 -19.08 -3.16
N GLN A 181 -5.35 -19.46 -3.50
CA GLN A 181 -4.44 -20.23 -2.66
C GLN A 181 -3.57 -19.34 -1.76
N PHE A 182 -3.50 -18.04 -2.05
CA PHE A 182 -2.75 -17.11 -1.21
C PHE A 182 -3.50 -16.82 0.08
N VAL A 183 -2.80 -16.84 1.21
CA VAL A 183 -3.35 -16.64 2.55
C VAL A 183 -2.51 -15.58 3.27
N LEU A 184 -3.17 -14.70 4.03
CA LEU A 184 -2.47 -13.70 4.83
C LEU A 184 -1.60 -14.40 5.90
N PRO A 185 -0.31 -14.01 6.06
CA PRO A 185 0.59 -14.61 7.04
C PRO A 185 0.15 -14.29 8.47
N ASP A 186 0.79 -14.92 9.46
CA ASP A 186 0.58 -14.52 10.85
C ASP A 186 0.98 -13.06 11.10
N VAL A 187 0.39 -12.46 12.15
CA VAL A 187 0.66 -11.08 12.52
C VAL A 187 2.13 -10.92 12.93
N PRO A 188 2.92 -10.09 12.21
CA PRO A 188 4.31 -9.83 12.59
C PRO A 188 4.41 -9.01 13.88
N PRO A 189 5.57 -9.07 14.58
CA PRO A 189 5.82 -8.20 15.72
C PRO A 189 5.75 -6.72 15.32
N PRO A 190 5.46 -5.81 16.28
CA PRO A 190 5.56 -4.37 16.07
C PRO A 190 6.92 -3.96 15.50
N TRP A 191 6.97 -2.94 14.63
CA TRP A 191 8.24 -2.50 14.02
C TRP A 191 9.15 -1.76 14.99
N ARG A 192 8.57 -1.15 16.04
CA ARG A 192 9.31 -0.54 17.15
C ARG A 192 9.01 -1.31 18.42
N GLU A 193 10.03 -1.42 19.28
CA GLU A 193 9.81 -1.89 20.64
C GLU A 193 8.82 -0.96 21.34
N ILE A 194 7.78 -1.54 21.94
CA ILE A 194 6.87 -0.79 22.78
C ILE A 194 7.65 -0.54 24.08
N THR A 195 8.20 0.66 24.24
CA THR A 195 8.75 1.06 25.55
C THR A 195 7.60 1.03 26.54
N ASP A 196 7.70 0.14 27.53
CA ASP A 196 6.69 -0.01 28.57
C ASP A 196 6.58 1.31 29.33
N THR A 197 5.50 2.05 29.09
CA THR A 197 5.21 3.32 29.78
C THR A 197 4.58 3.07 31.15
N THR A 198 4.99 2.00 31.83
CA THR A 198 4.66 1.76 33.23
C THR A 198 5.30 2.88 34.05
N PHE A 199 4.51 3.94 34.25
CA PHE A 199 4.80 4.94 35.27
C PHE A 199 5.08 4.20 36.58
N PRO A 200 6.19 4.49 37.28
CA PRO A 200 6.44 3.87 38.57
C PRO A 200 5.25 4.20 39.46
N LYS A 201 4.52 3.16 39.89
CA LYS A 201 3.52 3.29 40.95
C LYS A 201 4.29 3.77 42.18
N LYS A 202 4.03 5.01 42.59
CA LYS A 202 4.47 5.54 43.89
C LYS A 202 3.78 4.78 45.01
#